data_AF-L9Y733-F1
#
_entry.id   AF-L9Y733-F1
#
_cell.length_a   1.000
_cell.length_b   1.000
_cell.length_c   1.000
_cell.angle_alpha   90.00
_cell.angle_beta   90.00
_cell.angle_gamma   90.00
#
_symmetry.space_group_name_H-M   'P 1'
#
loop_
_entity.id
_entity.type
_entity.pdbx_description
1 polymer ?
#
loop_
_entity_poly.entity_id
_entity_poly.type
_entity_poly.pdbx_seq_one_letter_code
_entity_poly.pdbx_strand_id
1 'polypeptide(L)'
;MALHFLVTDDGLRTHHGATYHRRGRWVLSAAVLAGFGGGYVLADAELLLAVFVPFLSGGIILNAIKDELPSDRESRFWAFAGGAASYAALLLFV
;
A
#
# COMPACT_ATOMS: atom_id res chain seq x y z
N MET A 1 -4.44 -3.54 3.39
CA MET A 1 -3.20 -3.85 2.65
C MET A 1 -2.97 -5.34 2.40
N ALA A 2 -3.12 -6.26 3.37
CA ALA A 2 -2.93 -7.69 3.11
C ALA A 2 -3.80 -8.25 1.95
N LEU A 3 -5.09 -7.92 1.93
CA LEU A 3 -5.99 -8.29 0.82
C LEU A 3 -5.64 -7.56 -0.49
N HIS A 4 -5.17 -6.31 -0.41
CA HIS A 4 -4.73 -5.55 -1.57
C HIS A 4 -3.55 -6.25 -2.26
N PHE A 5 -2.60 -6.79 -1.51
CA PHE A 5 -1.51 -7.60 -2.09
C PHE A 5 -2.03 -8.84 -2.82
N LEU A 6 -3.09 -9.47 -2.34
CA LEU A 6 -3.68 -10.64 -3.00
C LEU A 6 -4.31 -10.27 -4.34
N VAL A 7 -5.07 -9.17 -4.39
CA VAL A 7 -5.68 -8.66 -5.62
C VAL A 7 -4.60 -8.17 -6.60
N THR A 8 -3.56 -7.51 -6.11
CA THR A 8 -2.43 -7.06 -6.93
C THR A 8 -1.62 -8.24 -7.48
N ASP A 9 -1.40 -9.30 -6.69
CA ASP A 9 -0.73 -10.53 -7.15
C ASP A 9 -1.52 -11.20 -8.28
N ASP A 10 -2.84 -11.31 -8.14
CA ASP A 10 -3.70 -11.88 -9.17
C ASP A 10 -3.72 -11.02 -10.44
N GLY A 11 -3.79 -9.69 -10.30
CA GLY A 11 -3.69 -8.76 -11.42
C GLY A 11 -2.36 -8.86 -12.18
N LEU A 12 -1.23 -8.91 -11.45
CA LEU A 12 0.10 -9.06 -12.04
C LEU A 12 0.29 -10.42 -12.71
N ARG A 13 -0.25 -11.49 -12.10
CA ARG A 13 -0.27 -12.82 -12.69
C ARG A 13 -1.05 -12.83 -14.01
N THR A 14 -2.20 -12.18 -14.05
CA THR A 14 -3.07 -12.12 -15.24
C THR A 14 -2.43 -11.31 -16.36
N HIS A 15 -1.79 -10.18 -16.04
CA HIS A 15 -1.14 -9.32 -17.04
C HIS A 15 0.24 -9.81 -17.50
N HIS A 16 1.01 -10.52 -16.66
CA HIS A 16 2.44 -10.82 -16.94
C HIS A 16 2.76 -12.33 -16.91
N GLY A 17 1.78 -13.18 -16.61
CA GLY A 17 1.80 -14.64 -16.79
C GLY A 17 3.09 -15.33 -16.38
N ALA A 18 3.79 -15.93 -17.35
CA ALA A 18 4.99 -16.72 -17.12
C ALA A 18 6.17 -15.91 -16.56
N THR A 19 6.29 -14.62 -16.89
CA THR A 19 7.35 -13.75 -16.36
C THR A 19 7.13 -13.46 -14.88
N TYR A 20 5.87 -13.24 -14.49
CA TYR A 20 5.48 -13.08 -13.10
C TYR A 20 5.79 -14.33 -12.26
N HIS A 21 5.38 -15.50 -12.75
CA HIS A 21 5.60 -16.77 -12.05
C HIS A 21 7.07 -17.15 -11.90
N ARG A 22 7.89 -16.87 -12.92
CA ARG A 22 9.30 -17.26 -12.92
C ARG A 22 10.17 -16.31 -12.09
N ARG A 23 9.92 -15.00 -12.17
CA ARG A 23 10.79 -13.97 -11.56
C ARG A 23 10.02 -12.94 -10.75
N GLY A 24 8.91 -12.41 -11.29
CA GLY A 24 8.16 -11.31 -10.68
C GLY A 24 7.82 -11.53 -9.21
N ARG A 25 7.20 -12.67 -8.87
CA ARG A 25 6.82 -12.99 -7.48
C ARG A 25 8.01 -13.01 -6.51
N TRP A 26 9.16 -13.52 -6.96
CA TRP A 26 10.36 -13.62 -6.12
C TRP A 26 11.01 -12.26 -5.93
N VAL A 27 11.07 -11.45 -6.99
CA VAL A 27 11.59 -10.08 -6.93
C VAL A 27 10.74 -9.23 -5.98
N LEU A 28 9.41 -9.29 -6.11
CA LEU A 28 8.50 -8.51 -5.25
C LEU A 28 8.57 -8.96 -3.80
N SER A 29 8.59 -10.27 -3.55
CA SER A 29 8.71 -10.80 -2.18
C SER A 29 10.05 -10.41 -1.54
N ALA A 30 11.15 -10.50 -2.28
CA ALA A 30 12.46 -10.08 -1.82
C ALA A 30 12.52 -8.56 -1.57
N ALA A 31 11.86 -7.76 -2.39
CA ALA A 31 11.81 -6.30 -2.22
C ALA A 31 11.10 -5.91 -0.90
N VAL A 32 10.04 -6.62 -0.51
CA VAL A 32 9.36 -6.39 0.78
C VAL A 32 10.29 -6.68 1.96
N LEU A 33 10.99 -7.83 1.93
CA LEU A 33 11.95 -8.20 2.98
C LEU A 33 13.13 -7.24 3.02
N ALA A 34 13.64 -6.81 1.87
CA ALA A 34 14.72 -5.84 1.76
C ALA A 34 14.30 -4.46 2.27
N GLY A 35 13.10 -3.99 1.95
CA GLY A 35 12.55 -2.74 2.48
C GLY A 35 12.36 -2.79 3.99
N PHE A 36 11.85 -3.90 4.54
CA PHE A 36 11.73 -4.11 5.97
C PHE A 36 13.09 -4.09 6.68
N GLY A 37 14.06 -4.86 6.18
CA GLY A 37 15.42 -4.85 6.73
C GLY A 37 16.11 -3.49 6.59
N GLY A 38 15.94 -2.83 5.44
CA GLY A 38 16.44 -1.47 5.19
C GLY A 38 15.85 -0.44 6.15
N GLY A 39 14.59 -0.61 6.56
CA GLY A 39 13.95 0.23 7.56
C GLY A 39 14.67 0.22 8.92
N TYR A 40 15.20 -0.93 9.36
CA TYR A 40 16.01 -0.98 10.58
C TYR A 40 17.37 -0.30 10.43
N VAL A 41 18.00 -0.46 9.27
CA VAL A 41 19.31 0.14 8.99
C VAL A 41 19.22 1.67 8.84
N LEU A 42 18.11 2.15 8.29
CA LEU A 42 17.87 3.58 8.02
C LEU A 42 17.08 4.28 9.14
N ALA A 43 16.84 3.61 10.27
CA ALA A 43 16.03 4.15 11.37
C ALA A 43 16.58 5.49 11.89
N ASP A 44 17.90 5.66 11.89
CA ASP A 44 18.57 6.89 12.35
C ASP A 44 18.74 7.94 11.23
N ALA A 45 18.37 7.62 9.99
CA ALA A 45 18.49 8.51 8.84
C ALA A 45 17.24 9.37 8.68
N GLU A 46 17.03 10.31 9.60
CA GLU A 46 15.84 11.18 9.68
C GLU A 46 15.45 11.81 8.33
N LEU A 47 16.43 12.29 7.55
CA LEU A 47 16.19 12.89 6.23
C LEU A 47 15.56 11.90 5.23
N LEU A 48 16.02 10.65 5.23
CA LEU A 48 15.50 9.63 4.31
C LEU A 48 14.08 9.23 4.72
N LEU A 49 13.82 9.11 6.03
CA LEU A 49 12.46 8.84 6.52
C LEU A 49 11.51 10.00 6.19
N ALA A 50 11.95 11.25 6.38
CA ALA A 50 11.17 12.45 6.09
C ALA A 50 10.79 12.58 4.60
N VAL A 51 11.58 11.98 3.69
CA VAL A 51 11.27 11.95 2.25
C VAL A 51 10.43 10.72 1.88
N PHE A 52 10.88 9.53 2.27
CA PHE A 52 10.27 8.28 1.82
C PHE A 52 8.91 8.01 2.45
N VAL A 53 8.71 8.35 3.73
CA VAL A 53 7.44 8.06 4.42
C VAL A 53 6.28 8.84 3.80
N PRO A 54 6.36 10.18 3.61
CA PRO A 54 5.28 10.92 2.97
C PRO A 54 5.11 10.55 1.50
N PHE A 55 6.21 10.34 0.77
CA PHE A 55 6.17 9.96 -0.64
C PHE A 55 5.45 8.63 -0.85
N LEU A 56 5.83 7.59 -0.09
CA LEU A 56 5.22 6.27 -0.18
C LEU A 56 3.75 6.29 0.26
N SER A 57 3.47 6.94 1.39
CA SER A 57 2.11 7.04 1.92
C SER A 57 1.19 7.78 0.96
N GLY A 58 1.64 8.91 0.41
CA GLY A 58 0.91 9.68 -0.59
C GLY A 58 0.69 8.89 -1.88
N GLY A 59 1.70 8.16 -2.36
CA GLY A 59 1.59 7.29 -3.52
C GLY A 59 0.56 6.17 -3.32
N ILE A 60 0.57 5.51 -2.16
CA ILE A 60 -0.42 4.47 -1.82
C ILE A 60 -1.83 5.05 -1.79
N ILE A 61 -2.03 6.20 -1.13
CA ILE A 61 -3.33 6.88 -1.06
C ILE A 61 -3.81 7.24 -2.47
N LEU A 62 -2.94 7.83 -3.30
CA LEU A 62 -3.29 8.19 -4.67
C LEU A 62 -3.67 6.97 -5.49
N ASN A 63 -2.92 5.87 -5.37
CA ASN A 63 -3.21 4.64 -6.12
C ASN A 63 -4.52 4.00 -5.67
N ALA A 64 -4.78 3.94 -4.36
CA ALA A 64 -6.04 3.46 -3.82
C ALA A 64 -7.21 4.32 -4.30
N ILE A 65 -7.11 5.65 -4.22
CA ILE A 65 -8.13 6.56 -4.74
C ILE A 65 -8.37 6.33 -6.23
N LYS A 66 -7.31 6.16 -7.03
CA LYS A 66 -7.42 5.94 -8.47
C LYS A 66 -8.10 4.60 -8.81
N ASP A 67 -7.70 3.53 -8.14
CA ASP A 67 -8.16 2.16 -8.44
C ASP A 67 -9.53 1.86 -7.80
N GLU A 68 -9.86 2.51 -6.68
CA GLU A 68 -11.11 2.32 -5.94
C GLU A 68 -12.16 3.40 -6.25
N LEU A 69 -11.84 4.46 -7.01
CA LEU A 69 -12.86 5.44 -7.41
C LEU A 69 -13.88 4.76 -8.34
N PRO A 70 -15.17 4.70 -7.95
CA PRO A 70 -16.18 4.16 -8.84
C PRO A 70 -16.35 5.09 -10.04
N SER A 71 -16.41 4.51 -11.24
CA SER A 71 -16.97 5.17 -12.40
C SER A 71 -18.45 5.45 -12.10
N ASP A 72 -18.77 6.72 -11.88
CA ASP A 72 -20.10 7.27 -11.56
C ASP A 72 -20.70 6.95 -10.16
N ARG A 73 -20.63 7.97 -9.28
CA ARG A 73 -21.62 8.36 -8.25
C ARG A 73 -22.10 7.36 -7.16
N GLU A 74 -21.52 6.17 -7.01
CA GLU A 74 -21.86 5.25 -5.89
C GLU A 74 -20.95 5.36 -4.65
N SER A 75 -20.38 6.54 -4.37
CA SER A 75 -19.57 6.74 -3.16
C SER A 75 -20.44 6.75 -1.90
N ARG A 76 -20.19 5.82 -0.96
CA ARG A 76 -20.86 5.80 0.36
C ARG A 76 -20.05 6.60 1.39
N PHE A 77 -20.22 7.92 1.37
CA PHE A 77 -19.51 8.85 2.27
C PHE A 77 -19.55 8.44 3.75
N TRP A 78 -20.69 7.96 4.25
CA TRP A 78 -20.84 7.56 5.65
C TRP A 78 -19.96 6.37 6.04
N ALA A 79 -19.73 5.42 5.13
CA ALA A 79 -18.82 4.31 5.40
C ALA A 79 -17.36 4.80 5.51
N PHE A 80 -16.96 5.72 4.63
CA PHE A 80 -15.66 6.38 4.70
C PHE A 80 -15.47 7.18 6.00
N ALA A 81 -16.44 8.05 6.31
CA ALA A 81 -16.40 8.88 7.51
C ALA A 81 -16.34 8.03 8.80
N GLY A 82 -17.13 6.95 8.87
CA GLY A 82 -17.10 6.01 9.98
C GLY A 82 -15.74 5.32 10.13
N GLY A 83 -15.15 4.85 9.03
CA GLY A 83 -13.81 4.27 9.03
C GLY A 83 -12.73 5.26 9.48
N ALA A 84 -12.75 6.48 8.93
CA ALA A 84 -11.80 7.54 9.27
C ALA A 84 -11.90 7.96 10.75
N ALA A 85 -13.11 8.16 11.26
CA ALA A 85 -13.33 8.51 12.67
C ALA A 85 -12.88 7.38 13.62
N SER A 86 -13.16 6.12 13.27
CA SER A 86 -12.75 4.96 14.06
C SER A 86 -11.21 4.84 14.11
N TYR A 87 -10.55 5.02 12.97
CA TYR A 87 -9.08 5.00 12.90
C TYR A 87 -8.46 6.17 13.66
N ALA A 88 -9.03 7.38 13.55
CA ALA A 88 -8.60 8.53 14.33
C ALA A 88 -8.74 8.29 15.84
N ALA A 89 -9.85 7.69 16.29
CA ALA A 89 -10.03 7.32 17.69
C ALA A 89 -8.96 6.31 18.14
N LEU A 90 -8.67 5.28 17.35
CA LEU A 90 -7.61 4.33 17.67
C LEU A 90 -6.25 5.03 17.84
N LEU A 91 -5.87 5.93 16.94
CA LEU A 91 -4.61 6.68 17.04
C LEU A 91 -4.56 7.66 18.22
N LEU A 92 -5.70 8.16 18.68
CA LEU A 92 -5.77 9.10 19.80
C LEU A 92 -5.81 8.41 21.16
N PHE A 93 -6.31 7.17 21.22
CA PHE A 93 -6.56 6.46 22.49
C PHE A 93 -5.69 5.21 22.69
N VAL A 94 -4.87 4.81 21.72
CA VAL A 94 -3.91 3.71 21.79
C VAL A 94 -2.53 4.22 21.41
#